data_AF-A0AAV9HI76-F1
#
_entry.id   AF-A0AAV9HI76-F1
#
_cell.length_a   1.000
_cell.length_b   1.000
_cell.length_c   1.000
_cell.angle_alpha   90.00
_cell.angle_beta   90.00
_cell.angle_gamma   90.00
#
_symmetry.space_group_name_H-M   'P 1'
#
loop_
_entity.id
_entity.type
_entity.pdbx_description
1 polymer ?
#
loop_
_entity_poly.entity_id
_entity_poly.type
_entity_poly.pdbx_seq_one_letter_code
_entity_poly.pdbx_strand_id
1 'polypeptide(L)'
;MILAAVVLFVELDLIDSGKGGWPAHIEAATALMSSLRKQSLLQGHQLDSTLVSLMDIVAAEGLTYRIFGTTISRLDLSWTEYQTAEEAEGLLDVLRRAEAHSYHCCPPAVLEITMAASRLSQQEDDAAKTSEALALLSRASSFPVEEWVHSIRGLSLEEDDLSVRVSLASAHRAAACIYILLTVPDAEQFASAMKITLQGLVHDVARFLAEVSIDHVLLKGTVWPMFVAGAQTDDPAQREWYLERMGTVWAKNPWFCPWGYIRTAFEMLKEMWAVRDKMGTDAKGWNWLQEMRARNEKFLIV
;
A
#
# COMPACT_ATOMS: atom_id res chain seq x y z
N MET A 1 4.22 7.37 -26.51
CA MET A 1 4.91 8.50 -25.85
C MET A 1 4.21 8.99 -24.58
N ILE A 2 2.90 9.26 -24.60
CA ILE A 2 2.19 9.76 -23.40
C ILE A 2 2.23 8.76 -22.23
N LEU A 3 1.95 7.48 -22.48
CA LEU A 3 2.02 6.44 -21.44
C LEU A 3 3.42 6.31 -20.82
N ALA A 4 4.47 6.38 -21.65
CA ALA A 4 5.86 6.37 -21.18
C ALA A 4 6.20 7.61 -20.36
N ALA A 5 5.66 8.79 -20.72
CA ALA A 5 5.83 10.00 -19.92
C ALA A 5 5.09 9.91 -18.56
N VAL A 6 3.89 9.33 -18.55
CA VAL A 6 3.14 9.07 -17.32
C VAL A 6 3.90 8.16 -16.37
N VAL A 7 4.35 7.00 -16.85
CA VAL A 7 5.17 6.06 -16.06
C VAL A 7 6.45 6.78 -15.59
N LEU A 8 7.12 7.50 -16.49
CA LEU A 8 8.35 8.23 -16.15
C LEU A 8 8.14 9.23 -15.00
N PHE A 9 7.08 10.05 -15.02
CA PHE A 9 6.88 11.09 -14.00
C PHE A 9 6.54 10.53 -12.63
N VAL A 10 5.72 9.47 -12.58
CA VAL A 10 5.37 8.81 -11.30
C VAL A 10 6.57 8.05 -10.74
N GLU A 11 7.28 7.30 -11.59
CA GLU A 11 8.49 6.59 -11.17
C GLU A 11 9.61 7.58 -10.81
N LEU A 12 9.68 8.77 -11.41
CA LEU A 12 10.68 9.80 -11.07
C LEU A 12 10.55 10.28 -9.62
N ASP A 13 9.34 10.49 -9.11
CA ASP A 13 9.17 10.89 -7.69
C ASP A 13 9.58 9.76 -6.75
N LEU A 14 9.25 8.51 -7.11
CA LEU A 14 9.67 7.33 -6.36
C LEU A 14 11.20 7.20 -6.35
N ILE A 15 11.85 7.51 -7.48
CA ILE A 15 13.32 7.51 -7.62
C ILE A 15 13.94 8.62 -6.78
N ASP A 16 13.37 9.83 -6.76
CA ASP A 16 13.96 10.96 -6.06
C ASP A 16 13.87 10.81 -4.53
N SER A 17 12.65 10.70 -3.99
CA SER A 17 12.47 10.64 -2.53
C SER A 17 11.11 10.15 -2.03
N GLY A 18 10.10 10.09 -2.89
CA GLY A 18 8.71 9.88 -2.49
C GLY A 18 8.11 11.07 -1.72
N LYS A 19 8.75 12.24 -1.71
CA LYS A 19 8.26 13.43 -0.97
C LYS A 19 7.60 14.45 -1.91
N GLY A 20 6.45 14.99 -1.50
CA GLY A 20 5.87 16.25 -2.01
C GLY A 20 5.16 16.20 -3.37
N GLY A 21 5.87 15.82 -4.44
CA GLY A 21 5.42 16.00 -5.84
C GLY A 21 4.45 14.94 -6.36
N TRP A 22 4.52 13.73 -5.80
CA TRP A 22 3.83 12.55 -6.29
C TRP A 22 2.31 12.67 -6.49
N PRO A 23 1.53 13.40 -5.65
CA PRO A 23 0.08 13.47 -5.86
C PRO A 23 -0.27 14.20 -7.16
N ALA A 24 0.47 15.27 -7.49
CA ALA A 24 0.25 16.05 -8.70
C ALA A 24 0.60 15.25 -9.96
N HIS A 25 1.65 14.42 -9.90
CA HIS A 25 2.03 13.56 -11.02
C HIS A 25 1.03 12.43 -11.25
N ILE A 26 0.49 11.81 -10.18
CA ILE A 26 -0.58 10.81 -10.30
C ILE A 26 -1.88 11.43 -10.84
N GLU A 27 -2.22 12.66 -10.43
CA GLU A 27 -3.38 13.38 -10.94
C GLU A 27 -3.22 13.69 -12.44
N ALA A 28 -2.07 14.24 -12.84
CA ALA A 28 -1.75 14.52 -14.23
C ALA A 28 -1.79 13.24 -15.10
N ALA A 29 -1.23 12.15 -14.58
CA ALA A 29 -1.29 10.82 -15.21
C ALA A 29 -2.73 10.36 -15.46
N THR A 30 -3.58 10.47 -14.44
CA THR A 30 -4.99 10.07 -14.49
C THR A 30 -5.76 10.92 -15.51
N ALA A 31 -5.54 12.23 -15.52
CA ALA A 31 -6.17 13.16 -16.47
C ALA A 31 -5.75 12.87 -17.92
N LEU A 32 -4.47 12.56 -18.16
CA LEU A 32 -3.95 12.19 -19.47
C LEU A 32 -4.57 10.88 -19.98
N MET A 33 -4.62 9.84 -19.14
CA MET A 33 -5.24 8.57 -19.50
C MET A 33 -6.73 8.71 -19.82
N SER A 34 -7.45 9.50 -19.01
CA SER A 34 -8.87 9.79 -19.25
C SER A 34 -9.09 10.53 -20.57
N SER A 35 -8.20 11.47 -20.90
CA SER A 35 -8.25 12.22 -22.17
C SER A 35 -8.01 11.32 -23.37
N LEU A 36 -7.06 10.38 -23.28
CA LEU A 36 -6.79 9.40 -24.33
C LEU A 36 -8.01 8.50 -24.61
N ARG A 37 -8.66 7.98 -23.56
CA ARG A 37 -9.89 7.18 -23.69
C ARG A 37 -11.00 7.99 -24.37
N LYS A 38 -11.22 9.23 -23.92
CA LYS A 38 -12.23 10.13 -24.51
C LYS A 38 -11.96 10.43 -25.98
N GLN A 39 -10.70 10.71 -26.36
CA GLN A 39 -10.35 11.00 -27.75
C GLN A 39 -10.58 9.79 -28.67
N SER A 40 -10.25 8.58 -28.23
CA SER A 40 -10.55 7.35 -28.97
C SER A 40 -12.05 7.18 -29.23
N LEU A 41 -12.87 7.36 -28.20
CA LEU A 41 -14.33 7.29 -28.30
C LEU A 41 -14.88 8.33 -29.30
N LEU A 42 -14.41 9.58 -29.21
CA LEU A 42 -14.84 10.67 -30.09
C LEU A 42 -14.41 10.46 -31.54
N GLN A 43 -13.26 9.85 -31.78
CA GLN A 43 -12.76 9.57 -33.13
C GLN A 43 -13.31 8.28 -33.72
N GLY A 44 -14.15 7.52 -33.00
CA GLY A 44 -14.68 6.23 -33.43
C GLY A 44 -13.60 5.16 -33.63
N HIS A 45 -12.38 5.39 -33.16
CA HIS A 45 -11.27 4.45 -33.26
C HIS A 45 -11.23 3.60 -32.00
N GLN A 46 -11.34 2.28 -32.15
CA GLN A 46 -11.07 1.38 -31.03
C GLN A 46 -9.58 1.43 -30.68
N LEU A 47 -9.29 1.62 -29.39
CA LEU A 47 -7.92 1.47 -28.90
C LEU A 47 -7.47 0.02 -29.08
N ASP A 48 -6.20 -0.15 -29.42
CA ASP A 48 -5.59 -1.46 -29.43
C ASP A 48 -5.69 -2.13 -28.04
N SER A 49 -5.99 -3.42 -28.03
CA SER A 49 -6.19 -4.17 -26.78
C SER A 49 -4.96 -4.18 -25.86
N THR A 50 -3.76 -4.19 -26.45
CA THR A 50 -2.48 -4.10 -25.72
C THR A 50 -2.35 -2.73 -25.05
N LEU A 51 -2.71 -1.67 -25.78
CA LEU A 51 -2.69 -0.31 -25.24
C LEU A 51 -3.70 -0.15 -24.08
N VAL A 52 -4.89 -0.74 -24.19
CA VAL A 52 -5.88 -0.75 -23.10
C VAL A 52 -5.34 -1.47 -21.86
N SER A 53 -4.74 -2.65 -22.04
CA SER A 53 -4.12 -3.41 -20.94
C SER A 53 -3.01 -2.61 -20.25
N LEU A 54 -2.11 -2.00 -21.04
CA LEU A 54 -1.05 -1.15 -20.48
C LEU A 54 -1.61 0.07 -19.73
N MET A 55 -2.68 0.68 -20.21
CA MET A 55 -3.35 1.78 -19.49
C MET A 55 -3.96 1.31 -18.17
N ASP A 56 -4.54 0.10 -18.12
CA ASP A 56 -5.06 -0.46 -16.88
C ASP A 56 -3.94 -0.77 -15.87
N ILE A 57 -2.79 -1.29 -16.33
CA ILE A 57 -1.62 -1.54 -15.47
C ILE A 57 -1.13 -0.23 -14.85
N VAL A 58 -0.88 0.80 -15.67
CA VAL A 58 -0.39 2.10 -15.20
C VAL A 58 -1.40 2.78 -14.27
N ALA A 59 -2.69 2.68 -14.59
CA ALA A 59 -3.74 3.19 -13.72
C ALA A 59 -3.76 2.44 -12.38
N ALA A 60 -3.68 1.11 -12.38
CA ALA A 60 -3.67 0.30 -11.17
C ALA A 60 -2.45 0.59 -10.28
N GLU A 61 -1.27 0.79 -10.85
CA GLU A 61 -0.07 1.20 -10.11
C GLU A 61 -0.24 2.59 -9.49
N GLY A 62 -0.68 3.59 -10.27
CA GLY A 62 -0.93 4.93 -9.76
C GLY A 62 -1.98 4.94 -8.64
N LEU A 63 -3.01 4.10 -8.74
CA LEU A 63 -4.01 3.93 -7.70
C LEU A 63 -3.44 3.26 -6.45
N THR A 64 -2.62 2.23 -6.61
CA THR A 64 -1.94 1.56 -5.50
C THR A 64 -1.02 2.52 -4.75
N TYR A 65 -0.20 3.28 -5.48
CA TYR A 65 0.65 4.32 -4.90
C TYR A 65 -0.16 5.37 -4.16
N ARG A 66 -1.28 5.83 -4.73
CA ARG A 66 -2.14 6.79 -4.06
C ARG A 66 -2.72 6.22 -2.77
N ILE A 67 -3.21 4.98 -2.78
CA ILE A 67 -3.74 4.32 -1.58
C ILE A 67 -2.67 4.19 -0.51
N PHE A 68 -1.47 3.72 -0.83
CA PHE A 68 -0.39 3.64 0.15
C PHE A 68 0.06 5.02 0.63
N GLY A 69 0.12 6.01 -0.25
CA GLY A 69 0.45 7.38 0.12
C GLY A 69 -0.54 8.01 1.11
N THR A 70 -1.84 7.70 1.01
CA THR A 70 -2.87 8.18 1.95
C THR A 70 -2.80 7.49 3.31
N THR A 71 -2.09 6.35 3.42
CA THR A 71 -1.90 5.71 4.72
C THR A 71 -1.08 6.60 5.64
N ILE A 72 -0.01 7.21 5.13
CA ILE A 72 0.95 8.00 5.94
C ILE A 72 0.66 9.51 5.83
N SER A 73 0.27 9.99 4.64
CA SER A 73 0.07 11.40 4.36
C SER A 73 -1.38 11.84 4.61
N ARG A 74 -1.57 13.01 5.22
CA ARG A 74 -2.87 13.70 5.18
C ARG A 74 -3.06 14.28 3.78
N LEU A 75 -3.71 13.51 2.92
CA LEU A 75 -4.14 13.98 1.61
C LEU A 75 -5.61 14.34 1.63
N ASP A 76 -5.94 15.41 0.92
CA ASP A 76 -7.32 15.67 0.56
C ASP A 76 -7.78 14.56 -0.38
N LEU A 77 -8.75 13.78 0.10
CA LEU A 77 -9.33 12.66 -0.60
C LEU A 77 -10.49 13.09 -1.51
N SER A 78 -10.75 14.40 -1.69
CA SER A 78 -11.80 14.95 -2.55
C SER A 78 -11.80 14.39 -3.98
N TRP A 79 -10.64 14.07 -4.55
CA TRP A 79 -10.53 13.41 -5.87
C TRP A 79 -10.81 11.89 -5.85
N THR A 80 -10.96 11.31 -4.66
CA THR A 80 -11.48 9.95 -4.42
C THR A 80 -12.85 9.97 -3.75
N GLU A 81 -13.45 11.16 -3.55
CA GLU A 81 -14.89 11.27 -3.32
C GLU A 81 -15.54 10.84 -4.63
N TYR A 82 -15.58 9.53 -4.83
CA TYR A 82 -16.43 8.87 -5.79
C TYR A 82 -17.84 9.23 -5.34
N GLN A 83 -18.43 10.18 -6.05
CA GLN A 83 -19.74 10.71 -5.72
C GLN A 83 -20.81 9.62 -5.94
N THR A 84 -20.43 8.55 -6.64
CA THR A 84 -21.29 7.42 -6.99
C THR A 84 -20.63 6.07 -6.71
N ALA A 85 -21.46 5.05 -6.44
CA ALA A 85 -21.00 3.67 -6.29
C ALA A 85 -20.38 3.09 -7.58
N GLU A 86 -20.83 3.56 -8.74
CA GLU A 86 -20.35 3.14 -10.06
C GLU A 86 -18.88 3.53 -10.31
N GLU A 87 -18.45 4.70 -9.84
CA GLU A 87 -17.05 5.14 -9.94
C GLU A 87 -16.11 4.36 -9.01
N ALA A 88 -16.60 3.98 -7.82
CA ALA A 88 -15.86 3.13 -6.89
C ALA A 88 -15.73 1.69 -7.42
N GLU A 89 -16.76 1.17 -8.10
CA GLU A 89 -16.70 -0.12 -8.79
C GLU A 89 -15.73 -0.09 -9.97
N GLY A 90 -15.75 0.99 -10.75
CA GLY A 90 -14.79 1.21 -11.84
C GLY A 90 -13.32 1.24 -11.38
N LEU A 91 -13.05 1.75 -10.17
CA LEU A 91 -11.73 1.71 -9.55
C LEU A 91 -11.27 0.27 -9.27
N LEU A 92 -12.11 -0.52 -8.61
CA LEU A 92 -11.82 -1.91 -8.29
C LEU A 92 -11.59 -2.74 -9.53
N ASP A 93 -12.35 -2.48 -10.59
CA ASP A 93 -12.21 -3.21 -11.85
C ASP A 93 -10.88 -2.91 -12.55
N VAL A 94 -10.37 -1.67 -12.48
CA VAL A 94 -9.03 -1.34 -12.98
C VAL A 94 -7.97 -2.14 -12.21
N LEU A 95 -8.04 -2.17 -10.88
CA LEU A 95 -7.10 -2.93 -10.05
C LEU A 95 -7.16 -4.42 -10.36
N ARG A 96 -8.37 -5.00 -10.47
CA ARG A 96 -8.59 -6.42 -10.81
C ARG A 96 -8.01 -6.81 -12.17
N ARG A 97 -8.18 -5.96 -13.19
CA ARG A 97 -7.64 -6.22 -14.54
C ARG A 97 -6.11 -6.23 -14.58
N ALA A 98 -5.45 -5.60 -13.61
CA ALA A 98 -4.00 -5.50 -13.54
C ALA A 98 -3.34 -6.44 -12.51
N GLU A 99 -4.11 -7.27 -11.79
CA GLU A 99 -3.61 -8.13 -10.69
C GLU A 99 -2.41 -9.00 -11.10
N ALA A 100 -2.45 -9.61 -12.28
CA ALA A 100 -1.37 -10.47 -12.77
C ALA A 100 -0.04 -9.73 -12.96
N HIS A 101 -0.11 -8.42 -13.20
CA HIS A 101 1.05 -7.57 -13.50
C HIS A 101 1.50 -6.72 -12.30
N SER A 102 0.74 -6.71 -11.20
CA SER A 102 1.09 -5.95 -10.00
C SER A 102 2.26 -6.59 -9.27
N TYR A 103 3.38 -5.87 -9.18
CA TYR A 103 4.55 -6.33 -8.42
C TYR A 103 4.34 -6.22 -6.89
N HIS A 104 3.37 -5.42 -6.44
CA HIS A 104 3.03 -5.33 -5.01
C HIS A 104 2.39 -6.62 -4.50
N CYS A 105 1.70 -7.37 -5.36
CA CYS A 105 0.90 -8.53 -4.99
C CYS A 105 -0.11 -8.23 -3.88
N CYS A 106 -0.55 -6.97 -3.75
CA CYS A 106 -1.58 -6.58 -2.78
C CYS A 106 -2.96 -6.82 -3.42
N PRO A 107 -3.86 -7.61 -2.78
CA PRO A 107 -5.18 -7.85 -3.33
C PRO A 107 -5.99 -6.55 -3.47
N PRO A 108 -6.74 -6.33 -4.57
CA PRO A 108 -7.59 -5.16 -4.71
C PRO A 108 -8.59 -4.97 -3.56
N ALA A 109 -9.10 -6.08 -3.00
CA ALA A 109 -9.97 -6.02 -1.81
C ALA A 109 -9.23 -5.50 -0.56
N VAL A 110 -7.95 -5.82 -0.41
CA VAL A 110 -7.11 -5.30 0.70
C VAL A 110 -6.78 -3.83 0.47
N LEU A 111 -6.52 -3.41 -0.77
CA LEU A 111 -6.34 -2.01 -1.14
C LEU A 111 -7.62 -1.19 -0.87
N GLU A 112 -8.79 -1.72 -1.21
CA GLU A 112 -10.09 -1.10 -0.91
C GLU A 112 -10.28 -0.91 0.60
N ILE A 113 -10.01 -1.95 1.39
CA ILE A 113 -10.10 -1.89 2.85
C ILE A 113 -9.13 -0.84 3.41
N THR A 114 -7.90 -0.78 2.89
CA THR A 114 -6.89 0.20 3.29
C THR A 114 -7.34 1.63 2.97
N MET A 115 -7.94 1.83 1.79
CA MET A 115 -8.51 3.11 1.40
C MET A 115 -9.69 3.51 2.30
N ALA A 116 -10.62 2.58 2.58
CA ALA A 116 -11.75 2.81 3.49
C ALA A 116 -11.26 3.19 4.89
N ALA A 117 -10.27 2.45 5.42
CA ALA A 117 -9.67 2.74 6.71
C ALA A 117 -9.03 4.14 6.76
N SER A 118 -8.43 4.63 5.66
CA SER A 118 -7.88 5.99 5.62
C SER A 118 -8.93 7.09 5.85
N ARG A 119 -10.17 6.85 5.41
CA ARG A 119 -11.28 7.81 5.52
C ARG A 119 -11.86 7.88 6.93
N LEU A 120 -11.71 6.81 7.72
CA LEU A 120 -12.12 6.78 9.13
C LEU A 120 -11.43 7.88 9.96
N SER A 121 -10.26 8.35 9.52
CA SER A 121 -9.56 9.46 10.18
C SER A 121 -10.26 10.82 10.06
N GLN A 122 -11.21 10.95 9.13
CA GLN A 122 -11.97 12.18 8.85
C GLN A 122 -13.39 12.17 9.46
N GLN A 123 -13.83 11.03 10.00
CA GLN A 123 -15.14 10.89 10.64
C GLN A 123 -15.12 11.46 12.08
N GLU A 124 -16.21 12.11 12.47
CA GLU A 124 -16.38 12.73 13.81
C GLU A 124 -17.04 11.79 14.84
N ASP A 125 -17.83 10.80 14.41
CA ASP A 125 -18.52 9.86 15.31
C ASP A 125 -17.63 8.66 15.65
N ASP A 126 -17.04 8.70 16.86
CA ASP A 126 -16.12 7.66 17.35
C ASP A 126 -16.76 6.26 17.46
N ALA A 127 -18.07 6.17 17.75
CA ALA A 127 -18.76 4.89 17.87
C ALA A 127 -19.00 4.26 16.49
N ALA A 128 -19.46 5.07 15.53
CA ALA A 128 -19.61 4.63 14.14
C ALA A 128 -18.27 4.23 13.53
N LYS A 129 -17.24 5.04 13.74
CA LYS A 129 -15.86 4.80 13.31
C LYS A 129 -15.28 3.50 13.85
N THR A 130 -15.49 3.21 15.13
CA THR A 130 -15.04 1.95 15.76
C THR A 130 -15.76 0.74 15.17
N SER A 131 -17.08 0.83 14.98
CA SER A 131 -17.87 -0.23 14.36
C SER A 131 -17.41 -0.52 12.92
N GLU A 132 -17.19 0.53 12.13
CA GLU A 132 -16.70 0.40 10.74
C GLU A 132 -15.28 -0.18 10.71
N ALA A 133 -14.38 0.26 11.59
CA ALA A 133 -13.04 -0.31 11.73
C ALA A 133 -13.07 -1.81 12.03
N LEU A 134 -13.97 -2.28 12.90
CA LEU A 134 -14.12 -3.70 13.22
C LEU A 134 -14.66 -4.50 12.03
N ALA A 135 -15.59 -3.93 11.26
CA ALA A 135 -16.07 -4.54 10.03
C ALA A 135 -14.95 -4.67 8.98
N LEU A 136 -14.15 -3.63 8.80
CA LEU A 136 -12.97 -3.65 7.92
C LEU A 136 -11.92 -4.67 8.39
N LEU A 137 -11.65 -4.74 9.69
CA LEU A 137 -10.70 -5.67 10.28
C LEU A 137 -11.14 -7.13 10.10
N SER A 138 -12.44 -7.41 10.29
CA SER A 138 -13.03 -8.72 10.03
C SER A 138 -12.93 -9.11 8.55
N ARG A 139 -13.27 -8.19 7.64
CA ARG A 139 -13.12 -8.40 6.19
C ARG A 139 -11.67 -8.66 5.78
N ALA A 140 -10.72 -7.88 6.31
CA ALA A 140 -9.29 -8.04 5.99
C ALA A 140 -8.75 -9.37 6.51
N SER A 141 -8.96 -9.67 7.79
CA SER A 141 -8.42 -10.89 8.42
C SER A 141 -8.99 -12.19 7.83
N SER A 142 -10.23 -12.18 7.34
CA SER A 142 -10.88 -13.33 6.72
C SER A 142 -10.65 -13.45 5.20
N PHE A 143 -9.95 -12.50 4.58
CA PHE A 143 -9.73 -12.53 3.13
C PHE A 143 -8.95 -13.79 2.68
N PRO A 144 -9.48 -14.60 1.74
CA PRO A 144 -8.87 -15.86 1.33
C PRO A 144 -7.75 -15.62 0.30
N VAL A 145 -6.56 -15.29 0.81
CA VAL A 145 -5.39 -14.93 -0.02
C VAL A 145 -5.01 -16.05 -1.00
N GLU A 146 -4.96 -17.30 -0.54
CA GLU A 146 -4.59 -18.43 -1.41
C GLU A 146 -5.56 -18.62 -2.57
N GLU A 147 -6.87 -18.62 -2.28
CA GLU A 147 -7.90 -18.73 -3.31
C GLU A 147 -7.83 -17.57 -4.29
N TRP A 148 -7.60 -16.35 -3.77
CA TRP A 148 -7.44 -15.17 -4.61
C TRP A 148 -6.26 -15.32 -5.58
N VAL A 149 -5.06 -15.70 -5.13
CA VAL A 149 -3.88 -15.86 -6.01
C VAL A 149 -4.15 -16.83 -7.15
N HIS A 150 -4.80 -17.97 -6.86
CA HIS A 150 -5.15 -18.96 -7.88
C HIS A 150 -6.28 -18.51 -8.81
N SER A 151 -7.04 -17.49 -8.42
CA SER A 151 -8.14 -16.93 -9.23
C SER A 151 -7.70 -15.81 -10.18
N ILE A 152 -6.44 -15.31 -10.05
CA ILE A 152 -5.95 -14.17 -10.83
C ILE A 152 -5.95 -14.52 -12.33
N ARG A 153 -6.70 -13.74 -13.11
CA ARG A 153 -6.79 -13.93 -14.56
C ARG A 153 -5.51 -13.46 -15.24
N GLY A 154 -5.00 -14.27 -16.16
CA GLY A 154 -3.78 -13.95 -16.92
C GLY A 154 -2.48 -14.20 -16.16
N LEU A 155 -2.55 -14.73 -14.94
CA LEU A 155 -1.40 -15.18 -14.19
C LEU A 155 -0.92 -16.54 -14.72
N SER A 156 0.37 -16.66 -15.03
CA SER A 156 0.97 -17.93 -15.46
C SER A 156 1.18 -18.84 -14.26
N LEU A 157 0.39 -19.91 -14.13
CA LEU A 157 0.51 -20.84 -13.00
C LEU A 157 1.82 -21.66 -13.02
N GLU A 158 2.47 -21.74 -14.17
CA GLU A 158 3.72 -22.50 -14.36
C GLU A 158 4.97 -21.64 -14.19
N GLU A 159 4.91 -20.37 -14.62
CA GLU A 159 6.07 -19.47 -14.62
C GLU A 159 6.11 -18.54 -13.40
N ASP A 160 4.96 -18.29 -12.76
CA ASP A 160 4.87 -17.40 -11.62
C ASP A 160 5.08 -18.15 -10.29
N ASP A 161 5.74 -17.48 -9.33
CA ASP A 161 5.93 -18.03 -7.99
C ASP A 161 4.70 -17.69 -7.14
N LEU A 162 3.68 -18.54 -7.25
CA LEU A 162 2.42 -18.40 -6.52
C LEU A 162 2.65 -18.39 -5.01
N SER A 163 3.65 -19.12 -4.51
CA SER A 163 3.97 -19.15 -3.08
C SER A 163 4.43 -17.78 -2.60
N VAL A 164 5.33 -17.14 -3.35
CA VAL A 164 5.78 -15.79 -3.06
C VAL A 164 4.63 -14.78 -3.14
N ARG A 165 3.74 -14.89 -4.13
CA ARG A 165 2.54 -14.03 -4.21
C ARG A 165 1.62 -14.18 -3.01
N VAL A 166 1.38 -15.42 -2.56
CA VAL A 166 0.59 -15.70 -1.35
C VAL A 166 1.24 -15.06 -0.11
N SER A 167 2.56 -15.20 0.05
CA SER A 167 3.29 -14.61 1.16
C SER A 167 3.21 -13.07 1.15
N LEU A 168 3.50 -12.42 0.00
CA LEU A 168 3.38 -10.97 -0.13
C LEU A 168 1.96 -10.47 0.14
N ALA A 169 0.95 -11.09 -0.47
CA ALA A 169 -0.45 -10.72 -0.27
C ALA A 169 -0.90 -10.88 1.18
N SER A 170 -0.41 -11.93 1.86
CA SER A 170 -0.67 -12.14 3.27
C SER A 170 0.03 -11.11 4.17
N ALA A 171 1.24 -10.67 3.80
CA ALA A 171 1.94 -9.58 4.47
C ALA A 171 1.18 -8.25 4.32
N HIS A 172 0.70 -7.92 3.11
CA HIS A 172 -0.14 -6.75 2.87
C HIS A 172 -1.44 -6.79 3.67
N ARG A 173 -2.12 -7.95 3.71
CA ARG A 173 -3.32 -8.17 4.52
C ARG A 173 -3.06 -7.90 6.01
N ALA A 174 -1.99 -8.46 6.56
CA ALA A 174 -1.63 -8.25 7.96
C ALA A 174 -1.24 -6.79 8.25
N ALA A 175 -0.49 -6.14 7.35
CA ALA A 175 -0.16 -4.73 7.46
C ALA A 175 -1.39 -3.81 7.37
N ALA A 176 -2.38 -4.14 6.54
CA ALA A 176 -3.66 -3.44 6.49
C ALA A 176 -4.42 -3.55 7.83
N CYS A 177 -4.40 -4.72 8.48
CA CYS A 177 -4.96 -4.88 9.82
C CYS A 177 -4.23 -4.00 10.87
N ILE A 178 -2.90 -3.92 10.82
CA ILE A 178 -2.12 -3.00 11.69
C ILE A 178 -2.58 -1.57 11.44
N TYR A 179 -2.66 -1.17 10.17
CA TYR A 179 -3.06 0.18 9.77
C TYR A 179 -4.47 0.56 10.25
N ILE A 180 -5.44 -0.36 10.19
CA ILE A 180 -6.80 -0.15 10.72
C ILE A 180 -6.75 0.14 12.23
N LEU A 181 -6.06 -0.70 13.00
CA LEU A 181 -5.93 -0.54 14.45
C LEU A 181 -5.22 0.76 14.84
N LEU A 182 -4.20 1.16 14.08
CA LEU A 182 -3.53 2.44 14.29
C LEU A 182 -4.38 3.64 13.89
N THR A 183 -5.30 3.48 12.93
CA THR A 183 -6.22 4.55 12.54
C THR A 183 -7.36 4.73 13.54
N VAL A 184 -7.81 3.63 14.15
CA VAL A 184 -8.88 3.62 15.15
C VAL A 184 -8.46 2.80 16.37
N PRO A 185 -7.67 3.38 17.30
CA PRO A 185 -7.13 2.67 18.46
C PRO A 185 -8.21 2.02 19.35
N ASP A 186 -9.38 2.63 19.45
CA ASP A 186 -10.52 2.11 20.24
C ASP A 186 -11.00 0.73 19.74
N ALA A 187 -10.74 0.38 18.48
CA ALA A 187 -11.06 -0.93 17.94
C ALA A 187 -10.18 -2.05 18.54
N GLU A 188 -9.03 -1.74 19.14
CA GLU A 188 -8.09 -2.74 19.68
C GLU A 188 -8.70 -3.59 20.81
N GLN A 189 -9.54 -2.97 21.66
CA GLN A 189 -10.23 -3.67 22.74
C GLN A 189 -11.12 -4.81 22.21
N PHE A 190 -11.80 -4.56 21.10
CA PHE A 190 -12.70 -5.52 20.48
C PHE A 190 -11.97 -6.49 19.55
N ALA A 191 -10.87 -6.05 18.93
CA ALA A 191 -10.00 -6.89 18.09
C ALA A 191 -9.42 -8.08 18.86
N SER A 192 -9.16 -7.91 20.15
CA SER A 192 -8.72 -8.99 21.04
C SER A 192 -9.72 -10.16 21.09
N ALA A 193 -11.03 -9.90 20.97
CA ALA A 193 -12.05 -10.95 20.90
C ALA A 193 -11.96 -11.76 19.60
N MET A 194 -11.48 -11.13 18.52
CA MET A 194 -11.15 -11.78 17.25
C MET A 194 -9.77 -12.44 17.25
N LYS A 195 -9.07 -12.44 18.40
CA LYS A 195 -7.67 -12.90 18.55
C LYS A 195 -6.67 -12.15 17.67
N ILE A 196 -6.99 -10.91 17.31
CA ILE A 196 -6.13 -10.04 16.52
C ILE A 196 -5.44 -9.08 17.48
N THR A 197 -4.10 -9.08 17.49
CA THR A 197 -3.28 -8.17 18.29
C THR A 197 -2.23 -7.51 17.42
N LEU A 198 -1.82 -6.27 17.75
CA LEU A 198 -0.77 -5.57 17.01
C LEU A 198 0.54 -6.37 16.97
N GLN A 199 0.95 -6.95 18.09
CA GLN A 199 2.17 -7.77 18.17
C GLN A 199 2.07 -9.03 17.30
N GLY A 200 0.91 -9.70 17.30
CA GLY A 200 0.67 -10.87 16.46
C GLY A 200 0.75 -10.52 14.97
N LEU A 201 0.12 -9.41 14.57
CA LEU A 201 0.16 -8.93 13.18
C LEU A 201 1.58 -8.54 12.74
N VAL A 202 2.36 -7.86 13.60
CA VAL A 202 3.77 -7.53 13.31
C VAL A 202 4.59 -8.80 13.10
N HIS A 203 4.37 -9.83 13.91
CA HIS A 203 5.02 -11.13 13.74
C HIS A 203 4.60 -11.81 12.44
N ASP A 204 3.32 -11.79 12.09
CA ASP A 204 2.81 -12.35 10.84
C ASP A 204 3.42 -11.66 9.63
N VAL A 205 3.50 -10.32 9.61
CA VAL A 205 4.17 -9.58 8.54
C VAL A 205 5.63 -10.04 8.41
N ALA A 206 6.40 -10.08 9.50
CA ALA A 206 7.78 -10.53 9.46
C ALA A 206 7.93 -11.96 8.91
N ARG A 207 7.06 -12.88 9.35
CA ARG A 207 7.05 -14.28 8.91
C ARG A 207 6.78 -14.39 7.41
N PHE A 208 5.69 -13.80 6.91
CA PHE A 208 5.35 -13.84 5.49
C PHE A 208 6.41 -13.18 4.63
N LEU A 209 6.97 -12.06 5.08
CA LEU A 209 8.03 -11.38 4.34
C LEU A 209 9.30 -12.21 4.27
N ALA A 210 9.64 -13.00 5.31
CA ALA A 210 10.81 -13.87 5.32
C ALA A 210 10.73 -15.02 4.31
N GLU A 211 9.53 -15.40 3.86
CA GLU A 211 9.31 -16.42 2.82
C GLU A 211 9.71 -15.91 1.42
N VAL A 212 9.79 -14.59 1.23
CA VAL A 212 10.23 -13.99 -0.04
C VAL A 212 11.75 -13.99 -0.11
N SER A 213 12.35 -14.53 -1.18
CA SER A 213 13.81 -14.42 -1.36
C SER A 213 14.26 -12.97 -1.56
N ILE A 214 15.41 -12.59 -1.02
CA ILE A 214 16.01 -11.26 -1.23
C ILE A 214 16.46 -10.99 -2.67
N ASP A 215 16.57 -12.03 -3.47
CA ASP A 215 16.90 -11.92 -4.90
C ASP A 215 15.63 -11.99 -5.78
N HIS A 216 14.45 -12.12 -5.18
CA HIS A 216 13.19 -12.29 -5.91
C HIS A 216 12.75 -11.00 -6.62
N VAL A 217 12.20 -11.13 -7.82
CA VAL A 217 11.72 -10.00 -8.65
C VAL A 217 10.54 -9.24 -8.03
N LEU A 218 9.81 -9.87 -7.12
CA LEU A 218 8.69 -9.26 -6.39
C LEU A 218 9.11 -8.61 -5.06
N LEU A 219 10.40 -8.62 -4.71
CA LEU A 219 10.85 -8.11 -3.41
C LEU A 219 10.49 -6.62 -3.23
N LYS A 220 10.46 -5.80 -4.29
CA LYS A 220 10.01 -4.39 -4.22
C LYS A 220 8.63 -4.25 -3.57
N GLY A 221 7.72 -5.20 -3.82
CA GLY A 221 6.36 -5.20 -3.26
C GLY A 221 6.28 -5.35 -1.73
N THR A 222 7.40 -5.60 -1.05
CA THR A 222 7.46 -5.80 0.40
C THR A 222 7.61 -4.51 1.20
N VAL A 223 7.92 -3.37 0.56
CA VAL A 223 8.36 -2.17 1.27
C VAL A 223 7.26 -1.54 2.13
N TRP A 224 6.04 -1.37 1.63
CA TRP A 224 4.95 -0.84 2.46
C TRP A 224 4.63 -1.72 3.68
N PRO A 225 4.46 -3.06 3.57
CA PRO A 225 4.29 -3.93 4.74
C PRO A 225 5.47 -3.87 5.73
N MET A 226 6.71 -3.85 5.22
CA MET A 226 7.91 -3.68 6.05
C MET A 226 7.90 -2.37 6.81
N PHE A 227 7.49 -1.27 6.17
CA PHE A 227 7.42 0.04 6.80
C PHE A 227 6.38 0.06 7.93
N VAL A 228 5.17 -0.44 7.67
CA VAL A 228 4.09 -0.48 8.67
C VAL A 228 4.48 -1.32 9.88
N ALA A 229 4.97 -2.54 9.66
CA ALA A 229 5.35 -3.42 10.76
C ALA A 229 6.65 -2.98 11.45
N GLY A 230 7.61 -2.43 10.70
CA GLY A 230 8.85 -1.86 11.22
C GLY A 230 8.63 -0.62 12.08
N ALA A 231 7.69 0.25 11.70
CA ALA A 231 7.32 1.39 12.54
C ALA A 231 6.72 0.91 13.87
N GLN A 232 5.89 -0.13 13.80
CA GLN A 232 5.19 -0.67 14.96
C GLN A 232 6.10 -1.46 15.91
N THR A 233 7.09 -2.22 15.43
CA THR A 233 7.86 -3.15 16.28
C THR A 233 8.74 -2.45 17.33
N ASP A 234 8.75 -2.99 18.55
CA ASP A 234 9.63 -2.57 19.65
C ASP A 234 10.91 -3.42 19.74
N ASP A 235 10.97 -4.54 19.05
CA ASP A 235 12.09 -5.48 19.13
C ASP A 235 13.30 -4.94 18.33
N PRO A 236 14.44 -4.63 18.98
CA PRO A 236 15.63 -4.15 18.29
C PRO A 236 16.12 -5.07 17.17
N ALA A 237 15.99 -6.39 17.35
CA ALA A 237 16.39 -7.35 16.32
C ALA A 237 15.48 -7.29 15.09
N GLN A 238 14.17 -7.11 15.30
CA GLN A 238 13.24 -6.90 14.19
C GLN A 238 13.47 -5.55 13.50
N ARG A 239 13.74 -4.48 14.26
CA ARG A 239 14.08 -3.17 13.69
C ARG A 239 15.28 -3.28 12.75
N GLU A 240 16.35 -3.95 13.19
CA GLU A 240 17.54 -4.20 12.36
C GLU A 240 17.21 -5.04 11.13
N TRP A 241 16.43 -6.11 11.29
CA TRP A 241 16.00 -6.98 10.19
C TRP A 241 15.22 -6.23 9.10
N TYR A 242 14.27 -5.36 9.47
CA TYR A 242 13.53 -4.54 8.51
C TYR A 242 14.45 -3.57 7.74
N LEU A 243 15.41 -2.95 8.43
CA LEU A 243 16.39 -2.07 7.78
C LEU A 243 17.29 -2.85 6.81
N GLU A 244 17.84 -4.00 7.21
CA GLU A 244 18.70 -4.79 6.34
C GLU A 244 17.96 -5.24 5.08
N ARG A 245 16.70 -5.67 5.25
CA ARG A 245 15.85 -6.13 4.15
C ARG A 245 15.49 -5.00 3.19
N MET A 246 15.06 -3.83 3.68
CA MET A 246 14.86 -2.64 2.85
C MET A 246 16.14 -2.21 2.12
N GLY A 247 17.30 -2.31 2.79
CA GLY A 247 18.60 -1.97 2.19
C GLY A 247 18.96 -2.90 1.04
N THR A 248 18.52 -4.15 1.13
CA THR A 248 18.70 -5.14 0.06
C THR A 248 17.84 -4.82 -1.16
N VAL A 249 16.59 -4.36 -0.96
CA VAL A 249 15.74 -3.82 -2.05
C VAL A 249 16.42 -2.64 -2.74
N TRP A 250 17.03 -1.73 -1.96
CA TRP A 250 17.60 -0.50 -2.48
C TRP A 250 18.96 -0.67 -3.18
N ALA A 251 19.87 -1.47 -2.63
CA ALA A 251 21.29 -1.45 -3.03
C ALA A 251 21.80 -2.72 -3.72
N LYS A 252 21.16 -3.87 -3.50
CA LYS A 252 21.74 -5.17 -3.87
C LYS A 252 21.03 -5.85 -5.03
N ASN A 253 19.82 -5.44 -5.36
CA ASN A 253 19.04 -6.11 -6.38
C ASN A 253 19.26 -5.43 -7.75
N PRO A 254 19.87 -6.13 -8.73
CA PRO A 254 20.21 -5.55 -10.03
C PRO A 254 18.98 -5.20 -10.89
N TRP A 255 17.78 -5.65 -10.48
CA TRP A 255 16.53 -5.40 -11.17
C TRP A 255 15.85 -4.09 -10.74
N PHE A 256 16.34 -3.43 -9.68
CA PHE A 256 15.70 -2.24 -9.13
C PHE A 256 16.56 -0.99 -9.24
N CYS A 257 15.91 0.11 -9.63
CA CYS A 257 16.45 1.46 -9.45
C CYS A 257 16.61 1.71 -7.93
N PRO A 258 17.65 2.44 -7.47
CA PRO A 258 17.77 2.84 -6.07
C PRO A 258 16.67 3.86 -5.71
N TRP A 259 15.47 3.35 -5.45
CA TRP A 259 14.28 4.15 -5.19
C TRP A 259 14.47 5.03 -3.95
N GLY A 260 14.50 6.35 -4.14
CA GLY A 260 14.70 7.33 -3.07
C GLY A 260 13.67 7.23 -1.95
N TYR A 261 12.45 6.76 -2.23
CA TYR A 261 11.44 6.54 -1.20
C TYR A 261 11.84 5.47 -0.16
N ILE A 262 12.66 4.48 -0.54
CA ILE A 262 13.16 3.48 0.40
C ILE A 262 14.10 4.15 1.40
N ARG A 263 15.00 5.03 0.93
CA ARG A 263 15.85 5.84 1.83
C ARG A 263 15.02 6.73 2.75
N THR A 264 13.96 7.34 2.24
CA THR A 264 13.01 8.09 3.07
C THR A 264 12.38 7.18 4.14
N ALA A 265 11.97 5.96 3.79
CA ALA A 265 11.45 4.97 4.74
C ALA A 265 12.46 4.67 5.87
N PHE A 266 13.74 4.45 5.51
CA PHE A 266 14.83 4.24 6.47
C PHE A 266 14.95 5.37 7.49
N GLU A 267 14.99 6.61 7.00
CA GLU A 267 15.13 7.81 7.83
C GLU A 267 13.94 7.94 8.77
N MET A 268 12.73 7.79 8.24
CA MET A 268 11.49 7.85 9.03
C MET A 268 11.45 6.78 10.13
N LEU A 269 11.80 5.52 9.81
CA LEU A 269 11.83 4.43 10.80
C LEU A 269 12.81 4.76 11.94
N LYS A 270 14.03 5.19 11.61
CA LYS A 270 15.05 5.56 12.60
C LYS A 270 14.61 6.73 13.47
N GLU A 271 13.98 7.75 12.88
CA GLU A 271 13.43 8.88 13.62
C GLU A 271 12.33 8.45 14.58
N MET A 272 11.37 7.64 14.11
CA MET A 272 10.27 7.14 14.93
C MET A 272 10.77 6.32 16.11
N TRP A 273 11.74 5.43 15.88
CA TRP A 273 12.37 4.66 16.94
C TRP A 273 13.12 5.56 17.92
N ALA A 274 13.89 6.53 17.46
CA ALA A 274 14.60 7.47 18.34
C ALA A 274 13.65 8.33 19.19
N VAL A 275 12.49 8.72 18.66
CA VAL A 275 11.44 9.42 19.43
C VAL A 275 10.86 8.50 20.49
N ARG A 276 10.47 7.27 20.11
CA ARG A 276 9.91 6.28 21.04
C ARG A 276 10.88 5.89 22.16
N ASP A 277 12.13 5.64 21.81
CA ASP A 277 13.16 5.22 22.77
C ASP A 277 13.45 6.34 23.79
N LYS A 278 13.31 7.62 23.41
CA LYS A 278 13.39 8.77 24.33
C LYS A 278 12.18 8.87 25.27
N MET A 279 10.99 8.44 24.84
CA MET A 279 9.79 8.42 25.69
C MET A 279 9.85 7.32 26.77
N GLY A 280 10.59 6.23 26.53
CA GLY A 280 10.76 5.16 27.51
C GLY A 280 9.41 4.58 27.97
N THR A 281 9.11 4.63 29.27
CA THR A 281 7.85 4.13 29.84
C THR A 281 6.62 4.94 29.44
N ASP A 282 6.81 6.19 29.02
CA ASP A 282 5.72 7.10 28.62
C ASP A 282 5.26 6.83 27.18
N ALA A 283 5.91 5.90 26.47
CA ALA A 283 5.49 5.46 25.14
C ALA A 283 4.18 4.64 25.15
N LYS A 284 3.61 4.31 26.32
CA LYS A 284 2.33 3.61 26.41
C LYS A 284 1.21 4.45 25.79
N GLY A 285 0.65 3.99 24.68
CA GLY A 285 -0.38 4.70 23.92
C GLY A 285 0.18 5.61 22.83
N TRP A 286 1.51 5.62 22.62
CA TRP A 286 2.10 6.35 21.50
C TRP A 286 1.74 5.70 20.18
N ASN A 287 1.22 6.51 19.26
CA ASN A 287 0.78 6.09 17.93
C ASN A 287 1.59 6.84 16.87
N TRP A 288 2.58 6.16 16.29
CA TRP A 288 3.47 6.73 15.29
C TRP A 288 2.71 7.27 14.06
N LEU A 289 1.57 6.67 13.71
CA LEU A 289 0.78 7.07 12.56
C LEU A 289 0.14 8.45 12.79
N GLN A 290 -0.32 8.72 14.01
CA GLN A 290 -0.86 10.03 14.38
C GLN A 290 0.23 11.11 14.34
N GLU A 291 1.43 10.80 14.83
CA GLU A 291 2.59 11.70 14.75
C GLU A 291 2.98 12.02 13.29
N MET A 292 3.02 11.01 12.42
CA MET A 292 3.31 11.22 10.99
C MET A 292 2.28 12.14 10.34
N ARG A 293 1.00 11.91 10.61
CA ARG A 293 -0.09 12.74 10.08
C ARG A 293 -0.04 14.18 10.60
N ALA A 294 0.46 14.40 11.83
CA ALA A 294 0.61 15.73 12.40
C ALA A 294 1.70 16.57 11.69
N ARG A 295 2.70 15.93 11.06
CA ARG A 295 3.76 16.64 10.31
C ARG A 295 3.26 17.33 9.03
N ASN A 296 2.07 16.94 8.53
CA ASN A 296 1.46 17.47 7.31
C ASN A 296 2.38 17.41 6.07
N GLU A 297 3.29 16.45 6.05
CA GLU A 297 4.19 16.16 4.93
C GLU A 297 3.58 15.09 4.03
N LYS A 298 3.86 15.18 2.72
CA LYS A 298 3.36 14.25 1.71
C LYS A 298 4.43 13.19 1.42
N PHE A 299 4.38 12.08 2.14
CA PHE A 299 5.23 10.91 1.93
C PHE A 299 4.53 9.82 1.11
N LEU A 300 5.31 9.14 0.27
CA LEU A 300 4.89 7.96 -0.49
C LEU A 300 5.85 6.81 -0.18
N ILE A 301 5.34 5.76 0.44
CA ILE A 301 6.06 4.51 0.71
C ILE A 301 5.23 3.37 0.11
N VAL A 302 5.79 2.62 -0.83
CA VAL A 302 5.05 1.65 -1.68
C VAL A 302 5.75 0.31 -1.80
#